data_AF-A0A7C3VBU5-F1
#
_entry.id   AF-A0A7C3VBU5-F1
#
_cell.length_a   1.000
_cell.length_b   1.000
_cell.length_c   1.000
_cell.angle_alpha   90.00
_cell.angle_beta   90.00
_cell.angle_gamma   90.00
#
_symmetry.space_group_name_H-M   'P 1'
#
loop_
_entity.id
_entity.type
_entity.pdbx_description
1 polymer ?
#
loop_
_entity_poly.entity_id
_entity_poly.type
_entity_poly.pdbx_seq_one_letter_code
_entity_poly.pdbx_strand_id
1 'polypeptide(L)'
;MIKKRTIAKIKTIRKEIDTIDRIISQKIIERFKKAKEIGKIKKKLSIPLKNERREKEVLTNISRKSKKYRKELIDIYKEIIKKSLRIQR
;
A
#
# COMPACT_ATOMS: atom_id res chain seq x y z
N MET A 1 -33.68 -9.96 -21.12
CA MET A 1 -32.29 -10.25 -21.58
C MET A 1 -31.24 -9.24 -21.11
N ILE A 2 -31.53 -7.94 -21.02
CA ILE A 2 -30.54 -6.87 -20.70
C ILE A 2 -29.89 -7.07 -19.31
N LYS A 3 -30.67 -7.35 -18.25
CA LYS A 3 -30.15 -7.60 -16.88
C LYS A 3 -29.07 -8.70 -16.81
N LYS A 4 -29.24 -9.80 -17.56
CA LYS A 4 -28.30 -10.94 -17.56
C LYS A 4 -26.93 -10.55 -18.15
N ARG A 5 -26.91 -9.70 -19.19
CA ARG A 5 -25.67 -9.17 -19.78
C ARG A 5 -24.94 -8.22 -18.83
N THR A 6 -25.68 -7.36 -18.10
CA THR A 6 -25.10 -6.45 -17.11
C THR A 6 -24.47 -7.20 -15.93
N ILE A 7 -25.12 -8.25 -15.43
CA ILE A 7 -24.58 -9.11 -14.36
C ILE A 7 -23.31 -9.82 -14.83
N ALA A 8 -23.28 -10.33 -16.06
CA ALA A 8 -22.09 -10.94 -16.64
C ALA A 8 -20.91 -9.96 -16.70
N LYS A 9 -21.16 -8.70 -17.11
CA LYS A 9 -20.13 -7.66 -17.15
C LYS A 9 -19.56 -7.33 -15.76
N ILE A 10 -20.40 -7.25 -14.73
CA ILE A 10 -19.95 -7.06 -13.33
C ILE A 10 -19.04 -8.22 -12.91
N LYS A 11 -19.40 -9.46 -13.25
CA LYS A 11 -18.58 -10.63 -12.92
C LYS A 11 -17.20 -10.57 -13.57
N THR A 12 -17.11 -10.12 -14.83
CA THR A 12 -15.83 -9.93 -15.51
C THR A 12 -14.98 -8.85 -14.82
N ILE A 13 -15.56 -7.68 -14.53
CA ILE A 13 -14.84 -6.60 -13.83
C ILE A 13 -14.34 -7.06 -12.45
N ARG A 14 -15.14 -7.84 -11.71
CA ARG A 14 -14.71 -8.39 -10.43
C ARG A 14 -13.51 -9.32 -10.55
N LYS A 15 -13.43 -10.15 -11.59
CA LYS A 15 -12.24 -10.99 -11.85
C LYS A 15 -10.99 -10.17 -12.17
N GLU A 16 -11.16 -9.05 -12.85
CA GLU A 16 -10.06 -8.09 -13.09
C GLU A 16 -9.59 -7.48 -11.77
N ILE A 17 -10.52 -7.06 -10.91
CA ILE A 17 -10.22 -6.59 -9.54
C ILE A 17 -9.50 -7.66 -8.73
N ASP A 18 -9.98 -8.91 -8.72
CA ASP A 18 -9.33 -10.02 -8.00
C ASP A 18 -7.87 -10.19 -8.44
N THR A 19 -7.59 -9.99 -9.73
CA THR A 19 -6.23 -10.07 -10.27
C THR A 19 -5.36 -8.91 -9.78
N ILE A 20 -5.91 -7.70 -9.77
CA ILE A 20 -5.25 -6.51 -9.23
C ILE A 20 -4.96 -6.70 -7.72
N ASP A 21 -5.91 -7.23 -6.96
CA ASP A 21 -5.77 -7.44 -5.52
C ASP A 21 -4.67 -8.44 -5.17
N ARG A 22 -4.49 -9.48 -5.98
CA ARG A 22 -3.34 -10.41 -5.85
C ARG A 22 -2.01 -9.67 -6.05
N ILE A 23 -1.92 -8.79 -7.03
CA ILE A 23 -0.70 -8.01 -7.28
C ILE A 23 -0.45 -7.03 -6.14
N ILE A 24 -1.48 -6.31 -5.69
CA ILE A 24 -1.38 -5.36 -4.58
C ILE A 24 -0.91 -6.06 -3.31
N SER A 25 -1.53 -7.18 -2.94
CA SER A 25 -1.17 -7.93 -1.74
C SER A 25 0.27 -8.45 -1.79
N GLN A 26 0.70 -9.02 -2.91
CA GLN A 26 2.09 -9.45 -3.12
C GLN A 26 3.08 -8.28 -2.93
N LYS A 27 2.81 -7.12 -3.53
CA LYS A 27 3.69 -5.94 -3.43
C LYS A 27 3.71 -5.34 -2.01
N ILE A 28 2.60 -5.38 -1.29
CA ILE A 28 2.55 -4.97 0.11
C ILE A 28 3.41 -5.91 0.97
N ILE A 29 3.34 -7.23 0.74
CA ILE A 29 4.17 -8.22 1.46
C ILE A 29 5.65 -7.97 1.20
N GLU A 30 6.06 -7.77 -0.06
CA GLU A 30 7.43 -7.43 -0.41
C GLU A 30 7.89 -6.15 0.32
N ARG A 31 7.07 -5.11 0.31
CA ARG A 31 7.35 -3.84 1.01
C ARG A 31 7.52 -4.05 2.52
N PHE A 32 6.72 -4.91 3.15
CA PHE A 32 6.85 -5.23 4.58
C PHE A 32 8.09 -6.04 4.91
N LYS A 33 8.52 -6.97 4.04
CA LYS A 33 9.81 -7.66 4.20
C LYS A 33 10.96 -6.64 4.22
N LYS A 34 10.95 -5.66 3.32
CA LYS A 34 11.92 -4.56 3.31
C LYS A 34 11.83 -3.66 4.54
N ALA A 35 10.62 -3.35 5.02
CA ALA A 35 10.45 -2.64 6.28
C ALA A 35 11.08 -3.41 7.45
N LYS A 36 10.91 -4.73 7.52
CA LYS A 36 11.52 -5.58 8.56
C LYS A 36 13.05 -5.57 8.49
N GLU A 37 13.63 -5.64 7.29
CA GLU A 37 15.08 -5.50 7.08
C GLU A 37 15.59 -4.15 7.64
N ILE A 38 14.91 -3.05 7.32
CA ILE A 38 15.23 -1.71 7.85
C ILE A 38 15.16 -1.69 9.38
N GLY A 39 14.12 -2.29 9.98
CA GLY A 39 13.97 -2.36 11.44
C GLY A 39 15.18 -3.01 12.13
N LYS A 40 15.67 -4.13 11.57
CA LYS A 40 16.88 -4.81 12.06
C LYS A 40 18.12 -3.90 12.03
N ILE A 41 18.30 -3.15 10.93
CA ILE A 41 19.42 -2.22 10.77
C ILE A 41 19.30 -1.07 11.77
N LYS A 42 18.13 -0.46 11.89
CA LYS A 42 17.87 0.64 12.83
C LYS A 42 18.14 0.22 14.28
N LYS A 43 17.75 -1.00 14.65
CA LYS A 43 18.02 -1.59 15.96
C LYS A 43 19.52 -1.75 16.21
N LYS A 44 20.28 -2.25 15.22
CA LYS A 44 21.75 -2.36 15.33
C LYS A 44 22.44 -1.00 15.48
N LEU A 45 21.91 0.02 14.82
CA LEU A 45 22.44 1.39 14.87
C LEU A 45 21.89 2.23 16.04
N SER A 46 20.99 1.66 16.86
CA SER A 46 20.31 2.38 17.95
C SER A 46 19.62 3.69 17.51
N ILE A 47 19.08 3.72 16.28
CA ILE A 47 18.38 4.91 15.75
C ILE A 47 16.84 4.76 15.78
N PRO A 48 16.08 5.87 15.84
CA PRO A 48 14.63 5.82 15.93
C PRO A 48 13.94 5.11 14.74
N LEU A 49 12.92 4.31 15.05
CA LEU A 49 12.06 3.69 14.04
C LEU A 49 11.23 4.71 13.27
N LYS A 50 10.61 5.67 13.98
CA LYS A 50 9.85 6.76 13.38
C LYS A 50 10.79 7.76 12.70
N ASN A 51 10.44 8.19 11.49
CA ASN A 51 11.13 9.27 10.80
C ASN A 51 10.11 10.08 10.01
N GLU A 52 9.69 11.21 10.58
CA GLU A 52 8.60 12.02 10.04
C GLU A 52 8.91 12.60 8.67
N ARG A 53 10.17 13.00 8.44
CA ARG A 53 10.64 13.47 7.13
C ARG A 53 10.45 12.38 6.09
N ARG A 54 10.91 11.16 6.37
CA ARG A 54 10.78 10.02 5.46
C ARG A 54 9.31 9.67 5.20
N GLU A 55 8.46 9.71 6.21
CA GLU A 55 7.02 9.45 6.08
C GLU A 55 6.33 10.49 5.19
N LYS A 56 6.63 11.79 5.38
CA LYS A 56 6.15 12.87 4.51
C LYS A 56 6.61 12.70 3.06
N GLU A 57 7.85 12.25 2.84
CA GLU A 57 8.37 11.95 1.50
C GLU A 57 7.59 10.81 0.83
N VAL A 58 7.26 9.72 1.56
CA VAL A 58 6.42 8.64 1.01
C VAL A 58 5.06 9.18 0.56
N LEU A 59 4.39 9.94 1.42
CA LEU A 59 3.05 10.47 1.13
C LEU A 59 3.07 11.47 -0.02
N THR A 60 4.11 12.31 -0.09
CA THR A 60 4.33 13.24 -1.21
C THR A 60 4.49 12.48 -2.52
N ASN A 61 5.32 11.43 -2.53
CA ASN A 61 5.58 10.65 -3.74
C ASN A 61 4.32 9.92 -4.25
N ILE A 62 3.52 9.33 -3.36
CA ILE A 62 2.31 8.63 -3.79
C ILE A 62 1.21 9.59 -4.23
N SER A 63 1.06 10.74 -3.56
CA SER A 63 0.06 11.75 -3.90
C SER A 63 0.26 12.37 -5.28
N ARG A 64 1.46 12.25 -5.87
CA ARG A 64 1.76 12.68 -7.25
C ARG A 64 1.33 11.66 -8.30
N LYS A 65 1.02 10.41 -7.93
CA LYS A 65 0.61 9.35 -8.86
C LYS A 65 -0.83 9.47 -9.34
N SER A 66 -1.67 10.24 -8.66
CA SER A 66 -3.03 10.50 -9.10
C SER A 66 -3.51 11.87 -8.62
N LYS A 67 -4.18 12.62 -9.50
CA LYS A 67 -4.95 13.82 -9.10
C LYS A 67 -6.34 13.42 -8.58
N LYS A 68 -7.02 12.51 -9.27
CA LYS A 68 -8.42 12.12 -8.98
C LYS A 68 -8.56 11.30 -7.69
N TYR A 69 -7.63 10.36 -7.45
CA TYR A 69 -7.67 9.45 -6.30
C TYR A 69 -6.57 9.77 -5.27
N ARG A 70 -6.16 11.04 -5.20
CA ARG A 70 -5.04 11.47 -4.36
C ARG A 70 -5.29 11.17 -2.88
N LYS A 71 -6.50 11.50 -2.39
CA LYS A 71 -6.84 11.42 -0.97
C LYS A 71 -6.86 9.96 -0.51
N GLU A 72 -7.50 9.11 -1.31
CA GLU A 72 -7.64 7.68 -1.08
C GLU A 72 -6.26 6.99 -1.04
N LEU A 73 -5.37 7.34 -1.98
CA LEU A 73 -3.99 6.83 -1.97
C LEU A 73 -3.21 7.25 -0.73
N ILE A 74 -3.34 8.51 -0.30
CA ILE A 74 -2.69 9.01 0.91
C ILE A 74 -3.18 8.23 2.14
N ASP A 75 -4.48 8.02 2.28
CA ASP A 75 -5.05 7.37 3.45
C ASP A 75 -4.67 5.88 3.54
N ILE A 76 -4.67 5.17 2.41
CA ILE A 76 -4.13 3.80 2.34
C ILE A 76 -2.65 3.78 2.74
N TYR A 77 -1.84 4.72 2.24
CA TYR A 77 -0.41 4.74 2.53
C TYR A 77 -0.09 5.11 3.98
N LYS A 78 -0.90 5.93 4.65
CA LYS A 78 -0.78 6.16 6.10
C LYS A 78 -0.92 4.85 6.89
N GLU A 79 -1.92 4.03 6.54
CA GLU A 79 -2.09 2.73 7.19
C GLU A 79 -0.93 1.77 6.87
N ILE A 80 -0.47 1.72 5.62
CA ILE A 80 0.70 0.92 5.24
C ILE A 80 1.95 1.35 6.05
N ILE A 81 2.21 2.66 6.20
CA ILE A 81 3.31 3.18 7.01
C ILE A 81 3.16 2.76 8.47
N LYS A 82 1.98 2.94 9.06
CA LYS A 82 1.67 2.55 10.44
C LYS A 82 1.93 1.06 10.69
N LYS A 83 1.48 0.18 9.80
CA LYS A 83 1.75 -1.27 9.90
C LYS A 83 3.23 -1.58 9.72
N SER A 84 3.95 -0.84 8.88
CA SER A 84 5.39 -1.01 8.68
C SER A 84 6.18 -0.70 9.94
N LEU A 85 5.85 0.40 10.63
CA LEU A 85 6.48 0.75 11.90
C LEU A 85 6.26 -0.33 12.96
N ARG A 86 5.08 -0.96 12.98
CA ARG A 86 4.81 -2.10 13.87
C ARG A 86 5.67 -3.32 13.54
N ILE A 87 5.89 -3.61 12.25
CA ILE A 87 6.71 -4.75 11.78
C ILE A 87 8.21 -4.52 12.00
N GLN A 88 8.63 -3.26 12.11
CA GLN A 88 10.03 -2.87 12.36
C GLN A 88 10.50 -3.08 13.80
N ARG A 89 9.57 -3.23 14.75
CA ARG A 89 9.85 -3.52 16.16
C ARG A 89 10.34 -4.97 16.31
#